data_AF-A0A2S8G452-F1
#
_entry.id   AF-A0A2S8G452-F1
#
_cell.length_a   1.000
_cell.length_b   1.000
_cell.length_c   1.000
_cell.angle_alpha   90.00
_cell.angle_beta   90.00
_cell.angle_gamma   90.00
#
_symmetry.space_group_name_H-M   'P 1'
#
loop_
_entity.id
_entity.type
_entity.pdbx_description
1 polymer ?
#
loop_
_entity_poly.entity_id
_entity_poly.type
_entity_poly.pdbx_seq_one_letter_code
_entity_poly.pdbx_strand_id
1 'polypeptide(L)'
;MKSISTLQAIKCLSDKLGLHGFPEASAIPAKLAVLRLRFAIHKKYAFSEQSLEIDSSSNEFAELVTAKIESFLTLGRELDPVEMINANNAIQFIAQLLMEEIPIHQRDVTPPTLSNCI
;
A
#
# COMPACT_ATOMS: atom_id res chain seq x y z
N MET A 1 7.13 -17.39 15.50
CA MET A 1 6.73 -17.34 14.08
C MET A 1 7.54 -16.24 13.40
N LYS A 2 8.14 -16.47 12.24
CA LYS A 2 8.83 -15.41 11.50
C LYS A 2 7.80 -14.37 11.04
N SER A 3 8.02 -13.10 11.36
CA SER A 3 7.16 -12.02 10.89
C SER A 3 7.35 -11.83 9.38
N ILE A 4 6.27 -11.89 8.60
CA ILE A 4 6.30 -11.59 7.16
C ILE A 4 6.48 -10.08 6.97
N SER A 5 7.40 -9.67 6.10
CA SER A 5 7.56 -8.25 5.77
C SER A 5 6.46 -7.77 4.81
N THR A 6 6.13 -6.48 4.82
CA THR A 6 5.19 -5.87 3.85
C THR A 6 5.62 -6.13 2.41
N LEU A 7 6.92 -6.05 2.14
CA LEU A 7 7.49 -6.37 0.83
C LEU A 7 7.24 -7.84 0.44
N GLN A 8 7.42 -8.79 1.37
CA GLN A 8 7.10 -10.20 1.12
C GLN A 8 5.60 -10.43 0.88
N ALA A 9 4.74 -9.67 1.55
CA ALA A 9 3.30 -9.72 1.30
C ALA A 9 2.95 -9.24 -0.11
N ILE A 10 3.52 -8.11 -0.56
CA ILE A 10 3.36 -7.60 -1.93
C ILE A 10 3.83 -8.64 -2.96
N LYS A 11 5.04 -9.18 -2.79
CA LYS A 11 5.60 -10.22 -3.66
C LYS A 11 4.70 -11.46 -3.72
N CYS A 12 4.16 -11.89 -2.58
CA CYS A 12 3.25 -13.04 -2.51
C CYS A 12 1.99 -12.80 -3.34
N LEU A 13 1.39 -11.63 -3.24
CA LEU A 13 0.17 -11.33 -4.00
C LEU A 13 0.45 -11.22 -5.50
N SER A 14 1.58 -10.60 -5.88
CA SER A 14 2.00 -10.56 -7.30
C SER A 14 2.24 -11.95 -7.87
N ASP A 15 2.88 -12.85 -7.11
CA ASP A 15 3.12 -14.24 -7.49
C ASP A 15 1.81 -15.02 -7.63
N LYS A 16 0.92 -14.93 -6.64
CA LYS A 16 -0.34 -15.65 -6.62
C LYS A 16 -1.33 -15.20 -7.70
N LEU A 17 -1.21 -13.97 -8.18
CA LEU A 17 -2.03 -13.44 -9.27
C LEU A 17 -1.37 -13.62 -10.65
N GLY A 18 -0.21 -14.28 -10.72
CA GLY A 18 0.48 -14.54 -11.98
C GLY A 18 1.05 -13.28 -12.65
N LEU A 19 1.26 -12.20 -11.89
CA LEU A 19 1.76 -10.93 -12.41
C LEU A 19 3.28 -10.92 -12.53
N HIS A 20 3.96 -11.50 -11.54
CA HIS A 20 5.41 -11.61 -11.46
C HIS A 20 5.80 -12.91 -10.74
N GLY A 21 6.90 -13.55 -11.11
CA GLY A 21 7.38 -14.75 -10.43
C GLY A 21 8.27 -14.41 -9.23
N PHE A 22 7.84 -14.78 -8.02
CA PHE A 22 8.63 -14.64 -6.79
C PHE A 22 8.69 -15.98 -6.03
N PRO A 23 9.69 -16.83 -6.32
CA PRO A 23 9.77 -18.18 -5.75
C PRO A 23 9.75 -18.21 -4.21
N GLU A 24 10.35 -17.20 -3.57
CA GLU A 24 10.37 -17.08 -2.12
C GLU A 24 8.97 -16.80 -1.52
N ALA A 25 8.06 -16.27 -2.33
CA ALA A 25 6.74 -15.83 -1.91
C ALA A 25 5.70 -16.95 -1.96
N SER A 26 5.97 -18.05 -2.68
CA SER A 26 5.10 -19.22 -2.74
C SER A 26 4.94 -19.93 -1.39
N ALA A 27 5.89 -19.74 -0.46
CA ALA A 27 5.82 -20.24 0.91
C ALA A 27 4.86 -19.46 1.82
N ILE A 28 4.35 -18.31 1.35
CA ILE A 28 3.43 -17.45 2.11
C ILE A 28 2.01 -17.67 1.59
N PRO A 29 1.03 -17.96 2.47
CA PRO A 29 -0.38 -18.00 2.07
C PRO A 29 -0.88 -16.61 1.67
N ALA A 30 -1.60 -16.51 0.55
CA ALA A 30 -2.13 -15.24 0.04
C ALA A 30 -3.00 -14.51 1.08
N LYS A 31 -3.85 -15.25 1.81
CA LYS A 31 -4.67 -14.71 2.91
C LYS A 31 -3.83 -14.03 4.00
N LEU A 32 -2.68 -14.61 4.34
CA LEU A 32 -1.78 -14.04 5.34
C LEU A 32 -1.08 -12.77 4.81
N ALA A 33 -0.75 -12.75 3.52
CA ALA A 33 -0.24 -11.55 2.86
C ALA A 33 -1.28 -10.41 2.87
N VAL A 34 -2.54 -10.68 2.52
CA VAL A 34 -3.63 -9.69 2.59
C VAL A 34 -3.78 -9.13 4.00
N LEU A 35 -3.85 -9.98 5.02
CA LEU A 35 -3.95 -9.55 6.43
C LEU A 35 -2.77 -8.65 6.83
N ARG A 36 -1.56 -8.96 6.36
CA ARG A 36 -0.37 -8.16 6.65
C ARG A 36 -0.45 -6.78 6.03
N LEU A 37 -0.98 -6.67 4.80
CA LEU A 37 -1.17 -5.37 4.14
C LEU A 37 -2.24 -4.53 4.84
N ARG A 38 -3.41 -5.10 5.17
CA ARG A 38 -4.44 -4.40 5.97
C ARG A 38 -3.88 -3.86 7.27
N PHE A 39 -3.12 -4.68 8.01
CA PHE A 39 -2.48 -4.23 9.23
C PHE A 39 -1.49 -3.06 8.99
N ALA A 40 -0.71 -3.11 7.91
CA ALA A 40 0.22 -2.04 7.57
C ALA A 40 -0.50 -0.73 7.18
N ILE A 41 -1.58 -0.82 6.40
CA ILE A 41 -2.43 0.31 6.01
C ILE A 41 -3.05 0.93 7.25
N HIS A 42 -3.71 0.12 8.08
CA HIS A 42 -4.31 0.58 9.33
C HIS A 42 -3.27 1.25 10.23
N LYS A 43 -2.07 0.67 10.35
CA LYS A 43 -0.97 1.27 11.10
C LYS A 43 -0.57 2.64 10.54
N LYS A 44 -0.46 2.79 9.21
CA LYS A 44 -0.09 4.06 8.58
C LYS A 44 -1.08 5.17 8.91
N TYR A 45 -2.38 4.87 8.92
CA TYR A 45 -3.43 5.87 9.19
C TYR A 45 -3.76 6.06 10.68
N ALA A 46 -3.63 5.03 11.51
CA ALA A 46 -3.95 5.12 12.95
C ALA A 46 -2.99 6.03 13.73
N PHE A 47 -1.76 6.25 13.24
CA PHE A 47 -0.78 7.17 13.85
C PHE A 47 -0.85 8.60 13.25
N SER A 48 -1.74 8.87 12.29
CA SER A 48 -2.01 10.21 11.75
C SER A 48 -3.01 10.96 12.64
N GLU A 49 -2.61 11.32 13.87
CA GLU A 49 -3.51 11.99 14.83
C GLU A 49 -3.87 13.45 14.47
N GLN A 50 -3.40 14.00 13.34
CA GLN A 50 -3.56 15.41 12.97
C GLN A 50 -4.41 15.69 11.72
N SER A 51 -5.05 14.72 11.08
CA SER A 51 -5.79 14.96 9.82
C SER A 51 -7.08 14.12 9.70
N LEU A 52 -7.96 14.27 10.70
CA LEU A 52 -9.16 13.45 10.90
C LEU A 52 -10.21 13.43 9.76
N GLU A 53 -10.22 14.40 8.83
CA GLU A 53 -11.27 14.45 7.78
C GLU A 53 -10.76 14.20 6.34
N ILE A 54 -9.46 14.35 6.07
CA ILE A 54 -8.91 14.16 4.71
C ILE A 54 -8.36 12.73 4.52
N ASP A 55 -7.81 12.12 5.57
CA ASP A 55 -7.17 10.80 5.50
C ASP A 55 -8.15 9.61 5.55
N SER A 56 -9.39 9.81 6.01
CA SER A 56 -10.40 8.74 6.10
C SER A 56 -10.73 8.16 4.71
N SER A 57 -10.92 9.03 3.73
CA SER A 57 -11.17 8.66 2.34
C SER A 57 -10.06 7.81 1.72
N SER A 58 -8.80 8.10 2.07
CA SER A 58 -7.64 7.39 1.55
C SER A 58 -7.50 6.00 2.20
N ASN A 59 -7.78 5.89 3.50
CA ASN A 59 -7.83 4.60 4.19
C ASN A 59 -8.97 3.72 3.68
N GLU A 60 -10.17 4.28 3.51
CA GLU A 60 -11.33 3.56 2.94
C GLU A 60 -11.04 3.08 1.51
N PHE A 61 -10.43 3.92 0.67
CA PHE A 61 -10.03 3.53 -0.67
C PHE A 61 -8.97 2.42 -0.65
N ALA A 62 -7.99 2.49 0.25
CA ALA A 62 -6.98 1.43 0.40
C ALA A 62 -7.58 0.08 0.85
N GLU A 63 -8.61 0.11 1.70
CA GLU A 63 -9.36 -1.10 2.06
C GLU A 63 -10.16 -1.65 0.87
N LEU A 64 -10.79 -0.80 0.07
CA LEU A 64 -11.47 -1.21 -1.16
C LEU A 64 -10.51 -1.87 -2.16
N VAL A 65 -9.33 -1.27 -2.37
CA VAL A 65 -8.28 -1.83 -3.23
C VAL A 65 -7.80 -3.18 -2.69
N THR A 66 -7.58 -3.29 -1.39
CA THR A 66 -7.17 -4.54 -0.74
C THR A 66 -8.24 -5.63 -0.88
N ALA A 67 -9.52 -5.28 -0.70
CA ALA A 67 -10.64 -6.19 -0.94
C ALA A 67 -10.72 -6.61 -2.42
N LYS A 68 -10.38 -5.71 -3.36
CA LYS A 68 -10.34 -6.05 -4.78
C LYS A 68 -9.24 -7.07 -5.08
N ILE A 69 -8.05 -6.93 -4.51
CA ILE A 69 -6.97 -7.93 -4.61
C ILE A 69 -7.44 -9.28 -4.05
N GLU A 70 -8.10 -9.28 -2.90
CA GLU A 70 -8.68 -10.48 -2.29
C GLU A 70 -9.70 -11.14 -3.23
N SER A 71 -10.56 -10.35 -3.89
CA SER A 71 -11.53 -10.88 -4.86
C SER A 71 -10.84 -11.61 -6.03
N PHE A 72 -9.74 -11.08 -6.55
CA PHE A 72 -8.98 -11.73 -7.62
C PHE A 72 -8.40 -13.08 -7.19
N LEU A 73 -7.90 -13.16 -5.95
CA LEU A 73 -7.39 -14.42 -5.39
C LEU A 73 -8.48 -15.48 -5.23
N THR A 74 -9.73 -15.07 -5.01
CA THR A 74 -10.86 -16.01 -4.81
C THR A 74 -11.47 -16.53 -6.11
N LEU A 75 -11.11 -15.98 -7.27
CA LEU A 75 -11.72 -16.37 -8.54
C LEU A 75 -11.49 -17.84 -8.91
N GLY A 76 -10.42 -18.47 -8.40
CA GLY A 76 -10.12 -19.88 -8.66
C GLY A 76 -9.79 -20.20 -10.13
N ARG A 77 -9.58 -19.16 -10.96
CA ARG A 77 -9.16 -19.24 -12.36
C ARG A 77 -8.06 -18.22 -12.63
N GLU A 78 -7.41 -18.36 -13.78
CA GLU A 78 -6.49 -17.34 -14.27
C GLU A 78 -7.23 -16.04 -14.57
N LEU A 79 -6.55 -14.91 -14.35
CA LEU A 79 -7.05 -13.58 -14.65
C LEU A 79 -6.99 -13.34 -16.17
N ASP A 80 -8.02 -12.72 -16.73
CA ASP A 80 -7.95 -12.21 -18.09
C ASP A 80 -7.01 -10.99 -18.18
N PRO A 81 -6.62 -10.54 -19.40
CA PRO A 81 -5.68 -9.42 -19.53
C PRO A 81 -6.12 -8.12 -18.86
N VAL A 82 -7.43 -7.82 -18.82
CA VAL A 82 -7.97 -6.62 -18.18
C VAL A 82 -7.90 -6.77 -16.66
N GLU A 83 -8.25 -7.94 -16.14
CA GLU A 83 -8.13 -8.26 -14.73
C GLU A 83 -6.68 -8.24 -14.24
N MET A 84 -5.73 -8.74 -15.05
CA MET A 84 -4.30 -8.67 -14.74
C MET A 84 -3.82 -7.22 -14.61
N ILE A 85 -4.21 -6.34 -15.53
CA ILE A 85 -3.88 -4.91 -15.46
C ILE A 85 -4.46 -4.30 -14.18
N ASN A 86 -5.71 -4.60 -13.86
CA ASN A 86 -6.37 -4.09 -12.65
C ASN A 86 -5.70 -4.61 -11.36
N ALA A 87 -5.35 -5.89 -11.32
CA ALA A 87 -4.63 -6.50 -10.21
C ALA A 87 -3.24 -5.87 -10.02
N ASN A 88 -2.51 -5.65 -11.10
CA ASN A 88 -1.22 -4.98 -11.07
C ASN A 88 -1.34 -3.54 -10.55
N ASN A 89 -2.29 -2.76 -11.06
CA ASN A 89 -2.54 -1.40 -10.59
C ASN A 89 -2.91 -1.35 -9.10
N ALA A 90 -3.75 -2.28 -8.64
CA ALA A 90 -4.11 -2.40 -7.23
C ALA A 90 -2.90 -2.69 -6.34
N ILE A 91 -2.04 -3.64 -6.75
CA ILE A 91 -0.81 -3.96 -6.01
C ILE A 91 0.16 -2.77 -6.01
N GLN A 92 0.33 -2.10 -7.14
CA GLN A 92 1.20 -0.93 -7.25
C GLN A 92 0.72 0.22 -6.36
N PHE A 93 -0.59 0.48 -6.34
CA PHE A 93 -1.19 1.47 -5.45
C PHE A 93 -0.86 1.16 -3.98
N ILE A 94 -1.10 -0.07 -3.51
CA ILE A 94 -0.80 -0.43 -2.12
C ILE A 94 0.71 -0.37 -1.83
N ALA A 95 1.55 -0.77 -2.78
CA ALA A 95 3.00 -0.67 -2.64
C ALA A 95 3.45 0.78 -2.47
N GLN A 96 2.99 1.68 -3.34
CA GLN A 96 3.29 3.12 -3.25
C GLN A 96 2.78 3.72 -1.95
N LEU A 97 1.52 3.43 -1.61
CA LEU A 97 0.92 3.87 -0.36
C LEU A 97 1.75 3.47 0.86
N LEU A 98 2.34 2.27 0.87
CA LEU A 98 3.14 1.80 2.01
C LEU A 98 4.62 2.21 1.94
N MET A 99 5.11 2.66 0.78
CA MET A 99 6.49 3.15 0.57
C MET A 99 6.63 4.66 0.73
N GLU A 100 5.57 5.43 0.53
CA GLU A 100 5.59 6.87 0.83
C GLU A 100 5.86 7.08 2.33
N GLU A 101 7.12 7.37 2.66
CA GLU A 101 7.52 8.00 3.92
C GLU A 101 6.84 9.37 3.99
N ILE A 102 6.28 9.73 5.14
CA ILE A 102 5.87 11.10 5.42
C ILE A 102 7.15 11.92 5.65
N PRO A 103 7.43 12.95 4.83
CA PRO A 103 7.95 14.18 5.40
C PRO A 103 6.97 15.31 5.06
N ILE A 104 6.00 15.53 5.96
CA ILE A 104 5.45 16.87 6.14
C ILE A 104 6.03 17.39 7.45
N HIS A 105 7.32 17.72 7.41
CA HIS A 105 7.87 18.71 8.32
C HIS A 105 8.28 19.91 7.49
N GLN A 106 7.49 20.96 7.66
CA GLN A 106 7.83 22.37 7.49
C GLN A 106 8.54 22.75 6.18
N ARG A 107 7.75 23.22 5.22
CA ARG A 107 8.17 24.37 4.39
C ARG A 107 7.61 25.66 4.99
N ASP A 108 7.93 25.90 6.26
CA ASP A 108 8.09 27.29 6.71
C ASP A 108 9.54 27.66 6.42
N VAL A 109 9.76 28.16 5.21
CA VAL A 109 10.87 29.07 4.96
C VAL A 109 10.24 30.34 4.44
N THR A 110 9.75 31.13 5.39
CA THR A 110 9.56 32.56 5.20
C THR A 110 10.84 33.12 4.58
N PRO A 111 10.79 33.80 3.43
CA PRO A 111 11.97 34.50 2.94
C PRO A 111 12.37 35.54 3.99
N PRO A 112 13.66 35.66 4.38
CA PRO A 112 14.07 36.73 5.25
C PRO A 112 13.76 38.05 4.55
N THR A 113 12.91 38.83 5.20
CA THR A 113 12.67 40.24 4.93
C THR A 113 14.04 40.92 4.90
N LEU A 114 14.51 41.31 3.72
CA LEU A 114 15.61 42.27 3.60
C LEU A 114 15.06 43.63 4.03
N SER A 115 15.05 43.86 5.34
CA SER A 115 14.87 45.17 5.94
C SER A 115 16.25 45.74 6.29
N ASN A 116 16.61 46.76 5.52
CA ASN A 116 17.64 47.79 5.69
C ASN A 116 18.53 47.78 6.94
N CYS A 117 19.84 47.92 6.70
CA CYS A 117 20.88 48.63 7.45
C CYS A 117 22.19 48.32 6.66
N ILE A 118 22.91 49.22 5.99
CA ILE A 118 23.30 50.63 6.20
C ILE A 118 23.54 51.24 4.81
#